data_AF-A0A3L6JAN6-F1
#
_entry.id   AF-A0A3L6JAN6-F1
#
_cell.length_a   1.000
_cell.length_b   1.000
_cell.length_c   1.000
_cell.angle_alpha   90.00
_cell.angle_beta   90.00
_cell.angle_gamma   90.00
#
_symmetry.space_group_name_H-M   'P 1'
#
loop_
_entity.id
_entity.type
_entity.pdbx_description
1 polymer ?
#
loop_
_entity_poly.entity_id
_entity_poly.type
_entity_poly.pdbx_seq_one_letter_code
_entity_poly.pdbx_strand_id
1 'polypeptide(L)'
;MKLSELRPCDKCGGPINPIFHVVRYSPAVVSQQAARETLGLSQMFGGHLGLAEVMTSKPDVVSVAMDDKEHAELGVEIFLCNDCYCGDVNLAVLAKKKE
;
A
#
# COMPACT_ATOMS: atom_id res chain seq x y z
N MET A 1 24.71 -18.93 -0.46
CA MET A 1 23.47 -18.78 0.31
C MET A 1 23.15 -20.13 0.93
N LYS A 2 22.99 -20.21 2.25
CA LYS A 2 22.66 -21.48 2.91
C LYS A 2 21.14 -21.67 2.84
N LEU A 3 20.67 -22.89 2.60
CA LEU A 3 19.24 -23.24 2.58
C LEU A 3 18.53 -22.89 3.90
N SER A 4 19.28 -22.81 5.01
CA SER A 4 18.80 -22.38 6.32
C SER A 4 18.48 -20.89 6.45
N GLU A 5 18.80 -20.08 5.43
CA GLU A 5 18.55 -18.62 5.40
C GLU A 5 17.30 -18.25 4.60
N LEU A 6 16.65 -19.23 3.95
CA LEU A 6 15.39 -19.01 3.23
C LEU A 6 14.27 -18.77 4.25
N ARG A 7 13.62 -17.60 4.17
CA ARG A 7 12.43 -17.32 4.97
C ARG A 7 11.35 -18.39 4.70
N PRO A 8 10.63 -18.86 5.72
CA PRO A 8 9.46 -19.71 5.52
C PRO A 8 8.30 -18.91 4.92
N CYS A 9 7.32 -19.61 4.34
CA CYS A 9 6.13 -18.98 3.78
C CYS A 9 5.32 -18.26 4.88
N ASP A 10 4.97 -16.99 4.68
CA ASP A 10 4.27 -16.18 5.69
C ASP A 10 2.84 -16.69 5.99
N LYS A 11 2.23 -17.46 5.07
CA LYS A 11 0.87 -18.02 5.23
C LYS A 11 0.86 -19.36 5.96
N CYS A 12 1.70 -20.31 5.53
CA CYS A 12 1.67 -21.69 6.03
C CYS A 12 2.85 -22.06 6.94
N GLY A 13 3.89 -21.21 7.03
CA GLY A 13 5.12 -21.52 7.77
C GLY A 13 5.99 -22.62 7.15
N GLY A 14 5.57 -23.17 6.00
CA GLY A 14 6.27 -24.25 5.31
C GLY A 14 7.53 -23.78 4.57
N PRO A 15 8.37 -24.73 4.13
CA PRO A 15 9.57 -24.43 3.35
C PRO A 15 9.19 -23.75 2.03
N ILE A 16 9.91 -22.68 1.71
CA ILE A 16 9.76 -21.99 0.43
C ILE A 16 10.58 -22.76 -0.62
N ASN A 17 9.89 -23.24 -1.65
CA ASN A 17 10.53 -23.83 -2.83
C ASN A 17 11.35 -22.77 -3.59
N PRO A 18 12.34 -23.15 -4.42
CA PRO A 18 13.22 -22.19 -5.12
C PRO A 18 12.49 -21.15 -5.98
N ILE A 19 11.24 -21.44 -6.37
CA ILE A 19 10.34 -20.52 -7.06
C ILE A 19 9.23 -20.13 -6.08
N PHE A 20 9.16 -18.84 -5.75
CA PHE A 20 8.19 -18.29 -4.81
C PHE A 20 7.75 -16.89 -5.22
N HIS A 21 6.62 -16.44 -4.66
CA HIS A 21 6.02 -15.16 -5.00
C HIS A 21 6.27 -14.14 -3.90
N VAL A 22 6.61 -12.93 -4.31
CA VAL A 22 6.71 -11.77 -3.42
C VAL A 22 5.54 -10.86 -3.75
N VAL A 23 4.61 -10.72 -2.79
CA VAL A 23 3.47 -9.82 -2.93
C VAL A 23 3.78 -8.54 -2.16
N ARG A 24 3.87 -7.44 -2.91
CA ARG A 24 3.97 -6.09 -2.35
C ARG A 24 2.58 -5.49 -2.32
N TYR A 25 2.11 -5.10 -1.15
CA TYR A 25 0.87 -4.34 -1.03
C TYR A 25 1.18 -3.00 -0.33
N SER A 26 0.52 -1.96 -0.82
CA SER A 26 0.66 -0.60 -0.31
C SER A 26 -0.73 -0.09 0.06
N PRO A 27 -0.95 0.34 1.30
CA PRO A 27 -2.21 0.99 1.64
C PRO A 27 -2.33 2.29 0.84
N ALA A 28 -3.52 2.52 0.30
CA ALA A 28 -3.90 3.84 -0.18
C ALA A 28 -4.29 4.69 1.04
N VAL A 29 -3.62 5.83 1.22
CA VAL A 29 -3.86 6.73 2.34
C VAL A 29 -4.50 8.01 1.81
N VAL A 30 -5.49 8.51 2.55
CA VAL A 30 -6.11 9.80 2.25
C VAL A 30 -5.24 10.88 2.86
N SER A 31 -4.62 11.71 2.02
CA SER A 31 -3.82 12.83 2.47
C SER A 31 -4.72 13.92 3.04
N GLN A 32 -4.66 14.12 4.36
CA GLN A 32 -5.41 15.20 5.03
C GLN A 32 -4.99 16.58 4.54
N GLN A 33 -3.73 16.73 4.11
CA GLN A 33 -3.23 18.00 3.58
C GLN A 33 -3.86 18.32 2.23
N ALA A 34 -3.85 17.35 1.29
CA ALA A 34 -4.50 17.51 -0.01
C ALA A 34 -5.99 17.81 0.16
N ALA A 35 -6.69 17.04 1.01
CA ALA A 35 -8.12 17.27 1.30
C ALA A 35 -8.41 18.69 1.83
N ARG A 36 -7.58 19.22 2.74
CA ARG A 36 -7.74 20.57 3.29
C ARG A 36 -7.45 21.65 2.25
N GLU A 37 -6.48 21.42 1.37
CA GLU A 37 -6.12 22.35 0.30
C GLU A 37 -7.27 22.47 -0.71
N THR A 38 -7.81 21.34 -1.17
CA THR A 38 -8.96 21.34 -2.09
C THR A 38 -10.20 21.98 -1.45
N LEU A 39 -10.47 21.69 -0.16
CA LEU A 39 -11.59 22.30 0.57
C LEU A 39 -11.40 23.81 0.79
N GLY A 40 -10.18 24.25 1.11
CA GLY A 40 -9.86 25.67 1.27
C GLY A 40 -9.97 26.44 -0.04
N LEU A 41 -9.46 25.88 -1.14
CA LEU A 41 -9.61 26.45 -2.47
C LEU A 41 -11.08 26.47 -2.93
N SER A 42 -11.85 25.42 -2.61
CA SER A 42 -13.29 25.40 -2.89
C SER A 42 -14.00 26.55 -2.18
N GLN A 43 -13.66 26.85 -0.92
CA GLN A 43 -14.21 28.01 -0.21
C GLN A 43 -13.80 29.33 -0.84
N MET A 44 -12.54 29.47 -1.28
CA MET A 44 -12.06 30.68 -1.96
C MET A 44 -12.74 30.91 -3.33
N PHE A 45 -13.06 29.84 -4.05
CA PHE A 45 -13.79 29.90 -5.33
C PHE A 45 -15.31 29.85 -5.17
N GLY A 46 -15.86 30.13 -3.97
CA GLY A 46 -17.30 30.24 -3.76
C GLY A 46 -18.07 28.91 -3.88
N GLY A 47 -17.43 27.78 -3.61
CA GLY A 47 -18.03 26.44 -3.65
C GLY A 47 -17.79 25.68 -4.96
N HIS A 48 -17.04 26.25 -5.92
CA HIS A 48 -16.71 25.57 -7.18
C HIS A 48 -15.58 24.54 -6.99
N LEU A 49 -15.95 23.29 -6.68
CA LEU A 49 -15.01 22.17 -6.50
C LEU A 49 -14.16 21.88 -7.75
N GLY A 50 -14.73 21.92 -8.95
CA GLY A 50 -13.98 21.63 -10.17
C GLY A 50 -12.84 22.63 -10.47
N LEU A 51 -12.97 23.90 -10.04
CA LEU A 51 -11.87 24.86 -10.15
C LEU A 51 -10.83 24.62 -9.06
N ALA A 52 -11.26 24.24 -7.86
CA ALA A 52 -10.38 23.92 -6.74
C ALA A 52 -9.50 22.69 -7.01
N GLU A 53 -10.04 21.66 -7.68
CA GLU A 53 -9.30 20.45 -8.06
C GLU A 53 -8.25 20.70 -9.15
N VAL A 54 -8.50 21.63 -10.08
CA VAL A 54 -7.53 21.98 -11.13
C VAL A 54 -6.42 22.90 -10.59
N MET A 55 -6.74 23.72 -9.59
CA MET A 55 -5.83 24.73 -9.04
C MET A 55 -5.04 24.25 -7.83
N THR A 56 -5.35 23.08 -7.25
CA THR A 56 -4.58 22.53 -6.13
C THR A 56 -3.24 21.99 -6.62
N SER A 57 -2.21 22.14 -5.78
CA SER A 57 -0.89 21.57 -6.02
C SER A 57 -0.85 20.04 -5.86
N LYS A 58 -1.86 19.46 -5.20
CA LYS A 58 -2.03 18.01 -4.97
C LYS A 58 -3.45 17.58 -5.40
N PRO A 59 -3.67 17.30 -6.70
CA PRO A 59 -4.99 16.97 -7.24
C PRO A 59 -5.54 15.64 -6.68
N ASP A 60 -4.66 14.69 -6.39
CA ASP A 60 -5.05 13.39 -5.84
C ASP A 60 -5.07 13.43 -4.31
N VAL A 61 -6.28 13.31 -3.76
CA VAL A 61 -6.50 13.20 -2.30
C VAL A 61 -6.06 11.84 -1.78
N VAL A 62 -6.03 10.83 -2.66
CA VAL A 62 -5.58 9.48 -2.35
C VAL A 62 -4.14 9.34 -2.83
N SER A 63 -3.20 9.20 -1.90
CA SER A 63 -1.83 8.82 -2.24
C SER A 63 -1.58 7.36 -1.91
N VAL A 64 -0.91 6.66 -2.82
CA VAL A 64 -0.46 5.30 -2.58
C VAL A 64 0.84 5.40 -1.80
N ALA A 65 0.89 4.75 -0.63
CA ALA A 65 2.01 4.89 0.32
C ALA A 65 3.40 4.56 -0.26
N MET A 66 3.49 3.86 -1.40
CA MET A 66 4.76 3.57 -2.07
C MET A 66 5.31 4.70 -2.94
N ASP A 67 4.48 5.63 -3.42
CA ASP A 67 4.93 6.74 -4.29
C ASP A 67 5.39 7.95 -3.47
N ASP A 68 4.88 8.08 -2.24
CA ASP A 68 5.28 9.12 -1.29
C ASP A 68 6.45 8.63 -0.41
N LYS A 69 7.60 9.30 -0.50
CA LYS A 69 8.78 9.02 0.36
C LYS A 69 8.48 9.11 1.86
N GLU A 70 7.44 9.83 2.25
CA GLU A 70 6.98 9.95 3.65
C GLU A 70 6.22 8.72 4.15
N HIS A 71 5.73 7.86 3.26
CA HIS A 71 4.90 6.70 3.59
C HIS A 71 5.47 5.37 3.11
N ALA A 72 6.69 5.37 2.56
CA ALA A 72 7.38 4.18 2.07
C ALA A 72 7.51 3.06 3.13
N GLU A 73 7.50 3.42 4.42
CA GLU A 73 7.54 2.48 5.56
C GLU A 73 6.26 1.64 5.71
N LEU A 74 5.15 2.05 5.10
CA LEU A 74 3.88 1.31 5.09
C LEU A 74 3.82 0.24 3.98
N GLY A 75 4.86 0.17 3.14
CA GLY A 75 5.01 -0.89 2.15
C GLY A 75 5.34 -2.20 2.84
N VAL A 76 4.44 -3.18 2.77
CA VAL A 76 4.69 -4.49 3.36
C VAL A 76 4.90 -5.52 2.26
N GLU A 77 6.01 -6.25 2.39
CA GLU A 77 6.36 -7.34 1.50
C GLU A 77 5.99 -8.68 2.16
N ILE A 78 5.20 -9.51 1.47
CA ILE A 78 4.83 -10.87 1.92
C ILE A 78 5.47 -11.90 1.00
N PHE A 79 6.10 -12.91 1.59
CA PHE A 79 6.69 -14.05 0.90
C PHE A 79 5.75 -15.24 0.95
N LEU A 80 5.28 -15.70 -0.21
CA LEU A 80 4.32 -16.79 -0.33
C LEU A 80 4.89 -17.92 -1.20
N CYS A 81 4.68 -19.17 -0.78
CA CYS A 81 4.91 -20.31 -1.66
C CYS A 81 3.87 -20.34 -2.78
N ASN A 82 4.19 -21.05 -3.86
CA ASN A 82 3.33 -21.11 -5.06
C ASN A 82 1.91 -21.61 -4.74
N ASP A 83 1.79 -22.64 -3.91
CA ASP A 83 0.49 -23.19 -3.49
C ASP A 83 -0.32 -22.20 -2.67
N CYS A 84 0.36 -21.45 -1.78
CA CYS A 84 -0.30 -20.43 -0.98
C CYS A 84 -0.77 -19.25 -1.83
N TYR A 85 0.00 -18.87 -2.85
CA TYR A 85 -0.32 -17.77 -3.76
C TYR A 85 -1.50 -18.08 -4.69
N CYS A 86 -1.57 -19.30 -5.22
CA CYS A 86 -2.65 -19.72 -6.12
C CYS A 86 -3.99 -20.02 -5.42
N GLY A 87 -4.02 -20.12 -4.09
CA GLY A 87 -5.24 -20.32 -3.31
C GLY A 87 -5.87 -19.01 -2.83
N ASP A 88 -6.92 -19.12 -2.01
CA ASP A 88 -7.56 -17.94 -1.40
C ASP A 88 -6.64 -17.32 -0.34
N VAL A 89 -6.08 -16.14 -0.64
CA VAL A 89 -5.17 -15.41 0.25
C VAL A 89 -5.85 -14.14 0.73
N ASN A 90 -6.11 -14.08 2.04
CA ASN A 90 -6.52 -12.83 2.67
C ASN A 90 -5.28 -11.99 3.02
N LEU A 91 -4.92 -11.08 2.12
CA LEU A 91 -3.77 -10.19 2.28
C LEU A 91 -3.90 -9.29 3.53
N ALA A 92 -5.12 -8.89 3.91
CA ALA A 92 -5.36 -8.05 5.08
C ALA A 92 -5.09 -8.77 6.41
N VAL A 93 -5.31 -10.09 6.48
CA VAL A 93 -4.98 -10.90 7.68
C VAL A 93 -3.48 -11.13 7.78
N LEU A 94 -2.81 -11.38 6.65
CA LEU A 94 -1.36 -11.55 6.62
C LEU A 94 -0.62 -10.25 6.93
N ALA A 95 -1.21 -9.12 6.54
CA ALA A 95 -0.71 -7.78 6.86
C ALA A 95 -0.61 -7.55 8.38
N LYS A 96 -1.69 -7.82 9.11
CA LYS A 96 -1.75 -7.66 10.57
C LYS A 96 -0.80 -8.56 11.35
N LYS A 97 -0.34 -9.66 10.76
CA LYS A 97 0.64 -10.55 11.40
C LYS A 97 2.07 -10.00 11.36
N LYS A 98 2.33 -8.96 10.54
CA LYS A 98 3.66 -8.37 10.37
C LYS A 98 3.88 -7.06 11.14
N GLU A 99 2.81 -6.43 11.62
CA GLU A 99 2.87 -5.35 12.63
C GLU A 99 3.12 -5.95 14.01
#